data_AF-A0A0Q3US10-F1
#
_entry.id   AF-A0A0Q3US10-F1
#
_cell.length_a   1.000
_cell.length_b   1.000
_cell.length_c   1.000
_cell.angle_alpha   90.00
_cell.angle_beta   90.00
_cell.angle_gamma   90.00
#
_symmetry.space_group_name_H-M   'P 1'
#
loop_
_entity.id
_entity.type
_entity.pdbx_description
1 polymer ?
#
loop_
_entity_poly.entity_id
_entity_poly.type
_entity_poly.pdbx_seq_one_letter_code
_entity_poly.pdbx_strand_id
1 'polypeptide(L)'
;MTFLRLLSASARQNFTYNCHQSVAWHDASSDSYDKALRFLGSNDEEMSYDNSPYIKALHDGCASRKGYAKTVIEINTPKIDQVPIVDVMINDFGDQNQKFGFESPTKCKVAKLEDLEQHSETLLLVSLCDDEFQ
;
A
#
# COMPACT_ATOMS: atom_id res chain seq x y z
N MET A 1 -28.06 -27.35 -10.54
CA MET A 1 -27.93 -25.96 -10.06
C MET A 1 -27.10 -25.98 -8.78
N THR A 2 -25.79 -25.85 -8.88
CA THR A 2 -24.90 -25.79 -7.71
C THR A 2 -24.12 -24.50 -7.73
N PHE A 3 -24.46 -23.70 -6.73
CA PHE A 3 -23.96 -22.40 -6.28
C PHE A 3 -22.43 -22.31 -6.33
N LEU A 4 -21.89 -21.45 -7.22
CA LEU A 4 -20.48 -21.09 -7.24
C LEU A 4 -20.18 -20.31 -5.96
N ARG A 5 -19.36 -20.90 -5.08
CA ARG A 5 -18.72 -20.20 -3.95
C ARG A 5 -17.93 -19.03 -4.55
N LEU A 6 -18.41 -17.80 -4.35
CA LEU A 6 -17.64 -16.60 -4.65
C LEU A 6 -16.31 -16.70 -3.90
N LEU A 7 -15.23 -16.92 -4.65
CA LEU A 7 -13.86 -16.82 -4.17
C LEU A 7 -13.70 -15.40 -3.62
N SER A 8 -13.67 -15.27 -2.30
CA SER A 8 -13.34 -14.01 -1.64
C SER A 8 -11.86 -13.73 -1.90
N ALA A 9 -11.55 -13.12 -3.04
CA ALA A 9 -10.19 -12.68 -3.36
C ALA A 9 -9.88 -11.44 -2.50
N SER A 10 -8.84 -11.54 -1.67
CA SER A 10 -8.27 -10.41 -0.94
C SER A 10 -6.88 -10.13 -1.50
N ALA A 11 -6.50 -8.85 -1.58
CA ALA A 11 -5.17 -8.47 -2.00
C ALA A 11 -4.37 -7.88 -0.84
N ARG A 12 -3.09 -8.23 -0.78
CA ARG A 12 -2.14 -7.76 0.24
C ARG A 12 -0.93 -7.15 -0.43
N GLN A 13 -0.59 -5.92 -0.06
CA GLN A 13 0.59 -5.21 -0.53
C GLN A 13 1.31 -4.55 0.65
N ASN A 14 2.64 -4.66 0.69
CA ASN A 14 3.47 -3.96 1.67
C ASN A 14 4.15 -2.78 0.99
N PHE A 15 4.14 -1.64 1.66
CA PHE A 15 4.80 -0.42 1.23
C PHE A 15 5.82 0.01 2.28
N THR A 16 7.07 0.18 1.87
CA THR A 16 8.14 0.64 2.77
C THR A 16 8.50 2.08 2.45
N TYR A 17 8.32 2.94 3.44
CA TYR A 17 8.69 4.34 3.43
C TYR A 17 9.94 4.55 4.28
N ASN A 18 11.02 5.01 3.66
CA ASN A 18 12.25 5.43 4.32
C ASN A 18 12.17 6.93 4.62
N CYS A 19 12.36 7.29 5.89
CA CYS A 19 12.20 8.65 6.39
C CYS A 19 13.48 9.15 7.05
N HIS A 20 13.72 10.45 6.89
CA HIS A 20 14.70 11.20 7.66
C HIS A 20 14.06 12.49 8.15
N GLN A 21 13.90 12.62 9.48
CA GLN A 21 13.22 13.75 10.11
C GLN A 21 11.79 14.01 9.60
N SER A 22 11.10 12.96 9.13
CA SER A 22 9.75 13.01 8.57
C SER A 22 8.88 11.93 9.21
N VAL A 23 7.59 12.24 9.42
CA VAL A 23 6.55 11.35 9.92
C VAL A 23 5.88 10.61 8.76
N ALA A 24 5.64 9.32 8.94
CA ALA A 24 4.99 8.47 7.94
C ALA A 24 3.59 7.98 8.35
N TRP A 25 3.34 7.82 9.65
CA TRP A 25 2.09 7.23 10.13
C TRP A 25 1.60 7.94 11.39
N HIS A 26 2.10 7.59 12.57
CA HIS A 26 1.76 8.28 13.81
C HIS A 26 2.75 9.42 14.07
N ASP A 27 2.28 10.63 14.40
CA ASP A 27 3.15 11.69 14.89
C ASP A 27 3.24 11.62 16.42
N ALA A 28 4.38 11.18 16.96
CA ALA A 28 4.58 11.06 18.40
C ALA A 28 4.69 12.42 19.13
N SER A 29 4.88 13.52 18.39
CA SER A 29 4.99 14.86 18.99
C SER A 29 3.64 15.52 19.24
N SER A 30 2.68 15.31 18.34
CA SER A 30 1.30 15.82 18.44
C SER A 30 0.27 14.75 18.82
N ASP A 31 0.70 13.48 18.95
CA ASP A 31 -0.13 12.31 19.20
C ASP A 31 -1.31 12.19 18.21
N SER A 32 -1.02 12.37 16.92
CA SER A 32 -2.01 12.50 15.85
C SER A 32 -1.63 11.73 14.60
N TYR A 33 -2.62 11.41 13.77
CA TYR A 33 -2.43 10.76 12.45
C TYR A 33 -2.65 11.71 11.26
N ASP A 34 -2.74 13.02 11.50
CA ASP A 34 -3.00 14.02 10.44
C ASP A 34 -1.90 14.03 9.36
N LYS A 35 -0.69 13.61 9.75
CA LYS A 35 0.50 13.53 8.90
C LYS A 35 0.77 12.12 8.36
N ALA A 36 -0.17 11.19 8.56
CA ALA A 36 -0.08 9.85 8.01
C ALA A 36 -0.04 9.90 6.48
N LEU A 37 0.70 8.95 5.90
CA LEU A 37 0.73 8.73 4.46
C LEU A 37 -0.66 8.38 3.93
N ARG A 38 -0.94 8.88 2.72
CA ARG A 38 -2.15 8.56 1.96
C ARG A 38 -1.75 7.85 0.68
N PHE A 39 -2.49 6.83 0.32
CA PHE A 39 -2.18 5.97 -0.82
C PHE A 39 -3.29 6.10 -1.85
N LEU A 40 -2.92 6.19 -3.12
CA LEU A 40 -3.86 6.15 -4.23
C LEU A 40 -3.84 4.75 -4.84
N GLY A 41 -5.00 4.09 -4.80
CA GLY A 41 -5.18 2.80 -5.45
C GLY A 41 -5.28 2.90 -6.97
N SER A 42 -5.15 1.77 -7.66
CA SER A 42 -5.33 1.70 -9.12
C SER A 42 -6.75 2.02 -9.60
N ASN A 43 -7.72 2.03 -8.68
CA ASN A 43 -9.11 2.41 -8.92
C ASN A 43 -9.40 3.89 -8.60
N ASP A 44 -8.37 4.73 -8.47
CA ASP A 44 -8.45 6.15 -8.09
C ASP A 44 -9.05 6.40 -6.69
N GLU A 45 -9.19 5.36 -5.86
CA GLU A 45 -9.66 5.49 -4.48
C GLU A 45 -8.49 5.83 -3.55
N GLU A 46 -8.61 6.95 -2.83
CA GLU A 46 -7.65 7.31 -1.78
C GLU A 46 -7.89 6.46 -0.53
N MET A 47 -6.82 5.87 -0.02
CA MET A 47 -6.80 5.11 1.20
C MET A 47 -5.82 5.72 2.20
N SER A 48 -6.31 5.94 3.41
CA SER A 48 -5.58 6.57 4.52
C SER A 48 -5.85 5.84 5.82
N TYR A 49 -5.21 6.27 6.91
CA TYR A 49 -5.51 5.80 8.26
C TYR A 49 -6.98 5.99 8.65
N ASP A 50 -7.57 7.14 8.29
CA ASP A 50 -8.93 7.52 8.69
C ASP A 50 -10.03 6.92 7.79
N ASN A 51 -9.76 6.73 6.50
CA ASN A 51 -10.76 6.26 5.53
C ASN A 51 -10.72 4.74 5.28
N SER A 52 -9.61 4.05 5.61
CA SER A 52 -9.42 2.64 5.27
C SER A 52 -8.98 1.78 6.46
N PRO A 53 -9.85 0.90 7.01
CA PRO A 53 -9.48 -0.02 8.10
C PRO A 53 -8.51 -1.13 7.64
N TYR A 54 -8.30 -1.24 6.33
CA TYR A 54 -7.45 -2.21 5.67
C TYR A 54 -5.98 -1.81 5.63
N ILE A 55 -5.66 -0.57 5.99
CA ILE A 55 -4.29 -0.05 6.04
C ILE A 55 -3.79 -0.03 7.48
N LYS A 56 -2.62 -0.63 7.71
CA LYS A 56 -2.00 -0.73 9.03
C LYS A 56 -0.50 -0.58 8.93
N ALA A 57 0.11 0.10 9.90
CA ALA A 57 1.56 0.08 10.05
C ALA A 57 1.99 -1.24 10.73
N LEU A 58 2.77 -2.05 10.01
CA LEU A 58 3.47 -3.21 10.59
C LEU A 58 4.67 -2.76 11.42
N HIS A 59 5.32 -1.68 10.99
CA HIS A 59 6.45 -1.09 11.68
C HIS A 59 6.41 0.42 11.47
N ASP A 60 6.50 1.21 12.54
CA ASP A 60 6.58 2.67 12.47
C ASP A 60 7.83 3.15 13.23
N GLY A 61 8.91 3.37 12.49
CA GLY A 61 10.13 4.00 13.00
C GLY A 61 10.16 5.52 12.79
N CYS A 62 9.21 6.07 12.02
CA CYS A 62 9.21 7.46 11.59
C CYS A 62 8.49 8.40 12.56
N ALA A 63 7.75 7.85 13.52
CA ALA A 63 6.91 8.63 14.43
C ALA A 63 7.64 9.73 15.22
N SER A 64 8.92 9.54 15.52
CA SER A 64 9.70 10.47 16.36
C SER A 64 10.45 11.57 15.60
N ARG A 65 10.37 11.64 14.26
CA ARG A 65 11.15 12.55 13.39
C ARG A 65 12.66 12.56 13.68
N LYS A 66 13.23 11.42 14.10
CA LYS A 66 14.65 11.32 14.49
C LYS A 66 15.44 10.43 13.54
N GLY A 67 16.53 11.00 13.02
CA GLY A 67 17.53 10.27 12.22
C GLY A 67 16.92 9.59 10.99
N TYR A 68 17.62 8.58 10.46
CA TYR A 68 17.11 7.70 9.43
C TYR A 68 16.33 6.56 10.05
N ALA A 69 15.10 6.38 9.60
CA ALA A 69 14.26 5.26 10.00
C ALA A 69 13.39 4.82 8.80
N LYS A 70 12.56 3.80 9.03
CA LYS A 70 11.61 3.33 8.04
C LYS A 70 10.28 2.98 8.67
N THR A 71 9.24 3.05 7.87
CA THR A 71 7.88 2.63 8.22
C THR A 71 7.42 1.64 7.16
N VAL A 72 6.91 0.50 7.61
CA VAL A 72 6.33 -0.53 6.75
C VAL A 72 4.82 -0.52 6.96
N ILE A 73 4.11 -0.16 5.91
CA ILE A 73 2.65 -0.15 5.86
C ILE A 73 2.17 -1.39 5.11
N GLU A 74 1.20 -2.08 5.67
CA GLU A 74 0.48 -3.16 5.04
C GLU A 74 -0.92 -2.68 4.62
N ILE A 75 -1.28 -3.03 3.40
CA ILE A 75 -2.60 -2.80 2.82
C ILE A 75 -3.20 -4.16 2.54
N ASN A 76 -4.20 -4.57 3.32
CA ASN A 76 -4.88 -5.85 3.18
C ASN A 76 -6.38 -5.61 2.96
N THR A 77 -6.76 -5.49 1.69
CA THR A 77 -8.11 -5.09 1.28
C THR A 77 -8.84 -6.23 0.57
N PRO A 78 -10.15 -6.43 0.84
CA PRO A 78 -10.98 -7.33 0.04
C PRO A 78 -11.30 -6.77 -1.35
N LYS A 79 -11.04 -5.48 -1.60
CA LYS A 79 -11.23 -4.84 -2.90
C LYS A 79 -9.94 -4.94 -3.72
N ILE A 80 -9.82 -5.98 -4.54
CA ILE A 80 -8.63 -6.22 -5.36
C ILE A 80 -8.32 -5.06 -6.32
N ASP A 81 -9.33 -4.30 -6.74
CA ASP A 81 -9.18 -3.18 -7.68
C ASP A 81 -8.45 -1.97 -7.05
N GLN A 82 -8.37 -1.92 -5.71
CA GLN A 82 -7.62 -0.87 -4.99
C GLN A 82 -6.10 -1.03 -5.09
N VAL A 83 -5.62 -2.21 -5.48
CA VAL A 83 -4.18 -2.47 -5.66
C VAL A 83 -3.85 -2.75 -7.12
N PRO A 84 -2.59 -2.53 -7.56
CA PRO A 84 -1.47 -1.98 -6.80
C PRO A 84 -1.67 -0.50 -6.45
N ILE A 85 -0.97 -0.04 -5.42
CA ILE A 85 -0.82 1.40 -5.16
C ILE A 85 -0.06 2.03 -6.32
N VAL A 86 -0.64 3.09 -6.89
CA VAL A 86 -0.07 3.83 -8.04
C VAL A 86 0.60 5.12 -7.62
N ASP A 87 0.15 5.71 -6.50
CA ASP A 87 0.72 6.96 -5.99
C ASP A 87 0.64 7.03 -4.46
N VAL A 88 1.48 7.88 -3.87
CA VAL A 88 1.55 8.12 -2.43
C VAL A 88 1.67 9.61 -2.16
N MET A 89 0.80 10.13 -1.30
CA MET A 89 0.83 11.51 -0.85
C MET A 89 1.43 11.60 0.55
N ILE A 90 2.43 12.46 0.70
CA ILE A 90 3.16 12.71 1.94
C ILE A 90 2.68 14.06 2.51
N ASN A 91 2.11 14.03 3.71
CA ASN A 91 1.59 15.22 4.37
C ASN A 91 2.66 15.96 5.20
N ASP A 92 3.69 15.27 5.70
CA ASP A 92 4.78 15.87 6.47
C ASP A 92 5.93 16.36 5.58
N PHE A 93 5.69 17.45 4.85
CA PHE A 93 6.67 18.13 4.00
C PHE A 93 6.84 19.60 4.41
N GLY A 94 8.05 20.16 4.25
CA GLY A 94 8.31 21.59 4.38
C GLY A 94 9.56 21.98 5.16
N ASP A 95 10.18 21.05 5.89
CA ASP A 95 11.41 21.33 6.64
C ASP A 95 12.67 21.09 5.80
N GLN A 96 13.69 21.95 5.97
CA GLN A 96 14.92 21.92 5.13
C GLN A 96 15.77 20.66 5.29
N ASN A 97 15.59 19.90 6.37
CA ASN A 97 16.37 18.70 6.68
C ASN A 97 15.57 17.39 6.50
N GLN A 98 14.33 17.49 5.99
CA GLN A 98 13.51 16.33 5.67
C GLN A 98 14.04 15.64 4.42
N LYS A 99 14.18 14.32 4.50
CA LYS A 99 14.39 13.47 3.33
C LYS A 99 13.45 12.29 3.41
N PHE A 100 12.96 11.88 2.26
CA PHE A 100 12.08 10.74 2.13
C PHE A 100 12.46 9.93 0.92
N GLY A 101 12.16 8.64 0.99
CA GLY A 101 12.30 7.71 -0.10
C GLY A 101 11.34 6.55 0.13
N PHE A 102 10.96 5.87 -0.93
CA PHE A 102 10.13 4.69 -0.83
C PHE A 102 10.82 3.56 -1.57
N GLU A 103 10.69 2.35 -1.05
CA GLU A 103 11.11 1.16 -1.77
C GLU A 103 10.01 0.79 -2.75
N SER A 104 10.40 0.41 -3.96
CA SER A 104 9.45 -0.14 -4.92
C SER A 104 8.77 -1.35 -4.28
N PRO A 105 7.44 -1.34 -4.09
CA PRO A 105 6.71 -2.44 -3.47
C PRO A 105 6.67 -3.71 -4.35
N THR A 106 7.33 -3.66 -5.51
CA THR A 106 7.18 -4.63 -6.57
C THR A 106 8.46 -5.41 -6.84
N LYS A 107 8.49 -6.67 -6.36
CA LYS A 107 9.09 -7.80 -7.09
C LYS A 107 8.09 -8.47 -8.05
N CYS A 108 6.79 -8.18 -7.92
CA CYS A 108 5.72 -8.81 -8.71
C CYS A 108 5.17 -7.89 -9.81
N LYS A 109 5.70 -8.00 -11.04
CA LYS A 109 5.16 -7.26 -12.19
C LYS A 109 3.64 -7.51 -12.30
N VAL A 110 2.83 -6.47 -12.07
CA VAL A 110 1.41 -6.50 -12.44
C VAL A 110 1.37 -6.37 -13.96
N ALA A 111 1.14 -7.48 -14.64
CA ALA A 111 0.86 -7.45 -16.07
C ALA A 111 -0.57 -6.94 -16.26
N LYS A 112 -0.69 -5.73 -16.80
CA LYS A 112 -1.94 -5.26 -17.41
C LYS A 112 -2.12 -6.08 -18.68
N LEU A 113 -3.00 -7.08 -18.66
CA LEU A 113 -3.43 -7.79 -19.88
C LEU A 113 -4.45 -6.91 -20.62
N GLU A 114 -3.96 -5.85 -21.22
CA GLU A 114 -4.59 -5.30 -22.43
C GLU A 114 -3.79 -5.84 -23.61
N ASP A 115 -4.05 -7.10 -23.99
CA ASP A 115 -3.95 -7.61 -25.38
C ASP A 115 -4.23 -9.12 -25.40
N LEU A 116 -5.45 -9.51 -25.02
CA LEU A 116 -6.06 -10.74 -25.50
C LEU A 116 -7.55 -10.49 -25.76
N GLU A 117 -7.84 -9.74 -26.83
CA GLU A 117 -9.04 -10.03 -27.62
C GLU A 117 -8.94 -11.49 -28.08
N GLN A 118 -9.63 -12.40 -27.41
CA GLN A 118 -10.92 -12.85 -27.92
C GLN A 118 -11.49 -13.94 -26.99
N HIS A 119 -12.68 -13.66 -26.46
CA HIS A 119 -13.64 -14.59 -25.83
C HIS A 119 -13.35 -15.15 -24.44
N SER A 120 -14.35 -14.88 -23.59
CA SER A 120 -14.79 -15.62 -22.40
C SER A 120 -14.38 -15.02 -21.06
N GLU A 121 -15.38 -14.35 -20.51
CA GLU A 121 -15.52 -13.94 -19.12
C GLU A 121 -15.19 -15.08 -18.14
N THR A 122 -14.75 -14.68 -16.94
CA THR A 122 -14.74 -15.46 -15.69
C THR A 122 -13.45 -16.20 -15.33
N LEU A 123 -12.75 -15.58 -14.35
CA LEU A 123 -11.85 -16.17 -13.35
C LEU A 123 -10.64 -16.97 -13.85
N LEU A 124 -9.46 -16.38 -13.63
CA LEU A 124 -8.42 -16.96 -12.77
C LEU A 124 -7.34 -15.91 -12.49
N LEU A 125 -7.57 -15.07 -11.49
CA LEU A 125 -6.50 -14.29 -10.86
C LEU A 125 -5.73 -15.23 -9.94
N VAL A 126 -4.81 -16.00 -10.51
CA VAL A 126 -3.76 -16.64 -9.73
C VAL A 126 -2.71 -15.56 -9.48
N SER A 127 -2.74 -15.02 -8.26
CA SER A 127 -1.66 -14.25 -7.70
C SER A 127 -0.40 -15.11 -7.65
N LEU A 128 0.47 -14.99 -8.66
CA LEU A 128 1.87 -15.41 -8.55
C LEU A 128 2.66 -14.28 -7.88
N CYS A 129 2.34 -14.03 -6.61
CA CYS A 129 3.38 -13.60 -5.69
C CYS A 129 4.05 -14.90 -5.26
N ASP A 130 5.20 -15.22 -5.88
CA ASP A 130 6.02 -16.37 -5.50
C ASP A 130 6.21 -16.38 -3.98
N ASP A 131 5.53 -17.30 -3.31
CA ASP A 131 5.90 -17.83 -1.99
C ASP A 131 7.07 -18.81 -2.22
N GLU A 132 8.21 -18.30 -2.66
CA GLU A 132 9.50 -18.99 -2.54
C GLU A 132 10.58 -17.97 -2.22
N PHE A 133 10.68 -17.66 -0.94
CA PHE A 133 11.95 -17.29 -0.34
C PHE A 133 12.64 -18.60 0.09
N GLN A 134 13.34 -19.25 -0.84
CA GLN A 134 14.54 -20.03 -0.51
C GLN A 134 15.59 -19.95 -1.62
#